data_AF-A0A918JS83-F1
#
_entry.id   AF-A0A918JS83-F1
#
_cell.length_a   1.000
_cell.length_b   1.000
_cell.length_c   1.000
_cell.angle_alpha   90.00
_cell.angle_beta   90.00
_cell.angle_gamma   90.00
#
_symmetry.space_group_name_H-M   'P 1'
#
loop_
_entity.id
_entity.type
_entity.pdbx_description
1 polymer ?
#
loop_
_entity_poly.entity_id
_entity_poly.type
_entity_poly.pdbx_seq_one_letter_code
_entity_poly.pdbx_strand_id
1 'polypeptide(L)' 'MDNFVASARMNQYERGVHTPDFKTVMSLSAVLNVPTAFLFCVEDDLAEAILEFHQNRQ' A
#
# COMPACT_ATOMS: atom_id res chain seq x y z
N MET A 1 -4.34 -23.12 -6.28
CA MET A 1 -3.97 -23.41 -4.88
C MET A 1 -3.32 -22.17 -4.28
N ASP A 2 -3.96 -20.99 -4.42
CA ASP A 2 -3.24 -19.71 -4.28
C ASP A 2 -3.87 -18.77 -3.25
N ASN A 3 -5.15 -18.96 -2.93
CA ASN A 3 -5.86 -18.13 -1.97
C ASN A 3 -5.34 -18.30 -0.53
N PHE A 4 -4.90 -19.50 -0.17
CA PHE A 4 -4.40 -19.81 1.18
C PHE A 4 -2.99 -19.25 1.43
N VAL A 5 -2.17 -19.17 0.39
CA VAL A 5 -0.82 -18.58 0.47
C VAL A 5 -0.90 -17.06 0.41
N ALA A 6 -1.79 -16.51 -0.42
CA ALA A 6 -2.06 -15.08 -0.48
C ALA A 6 -2.60 -14.54 0.86
N SER A 7 -3.56 -15.24 1.48
CA SER A 7 -4.11 -14.83 2.79
C SER A 7 -3.07 -14.92 3.92
N ALA A 8 -2.20 -15.93 3.90
CA ALA A 8 -1.13 -16.07 4.90
C ALA A 8 -0.12 -14.91 4.84
N ARG A 9 0.25 -14.43 3.64
CA ARG A 9 1.18 -13.30 3.47
C ARG A 9 0.55 -11.96 3.83
N MET A 10 -0.70 -11.73 3.41
CA MET A 10 -1.44 -10.52 3.80
C MET A 10 -1.59 -10.43 5.32
N ASN A 11 -1.95 -11.53 5.99
CA ASN A 11 -2.04 -11.60 7.45
C ASN A 11 -0.69 -11.30 8.16
N GLN A 12 0.45 -11.62 7.55
CA GLN A 12 1.76 -11.27 8.10
C GLN A 12 2.10 -9.79 7.95
N TYR A 13 1.67 -9.16 6.85
CA TYR A 13 1.82 -7.71 6.62
C TYR A 13 0.90 -6.91 7.54
N GLU A 14 -0.35 -7.33 7.71
CA GLU A 14 -1.31 -6.70 8.63
C GLU A 14 -0.85 -6.74 10.09
N ARG A 15 -0.11 -7.79 10.49
CA ARG A 15 0.45 -7.95 11.84
C ARG A 15 1.84 -7.33 12.02
N GLY A 16 2.39 -6.68 10.99
CA GLY A 16 3.71 -6.04 11.04
C GLY A 16 4.90 -7.00 11.20
N VAL A 17 4.72 -8.29 10.90
CA VAL A 17 5.77 -9.33 11.11
C VAL A 17 6.81 -9.29 9.97
N HIS A 18 6.38 -8.94 8.76
CA HIS A 18 7.26 -8.72 7.61
C HIS A 18 6.88 -7.44 6.88
N THR A 19 7.88 -6.67 6.44
CA THR A 19 7.65 -5.53 5.56
C THR A 19 7.54 -6.06 4.12
N PRO A 20 6.47 -5.75 3.37
CA PRO A 20 6.40 -6.10 1.95
C PRO A 20 7.58 -5.47 1.20
N ASP A 21 8.12 -6.20 0.22
CA ASP A 21 9.14 -5.61 -0.66
C ASP A 21 8.55 -4.46 -1.49
N PHE A 22 9.41 -3.59 -2.00
CA PHE A 22 8.94 -2.41 -2.73
C PHE A 22 8.08 -2.76 -3.95
N LYS A 23 8.33 -3.91 -4.59
CA LYS A 23 7.51 -4.39 -5.72
C LYS A 23 6.09 -4.72 -5.26
N THR A 24 5.95 -5.39 -4.13
CA THR A 24 4.66 -5.70 -3.51
C THR A 24 3.90 -4.42 -3.17
N VAL A 25 4.59 -3.40 -2.63
CA VAL A 25 3.95 -2.10 -2.32
C VAL A 25 3.50 -1.38 -3.59
N MET A 26 4.27 -1.40 -4.68
CA MET A 26 3.84 -0.86 -5.98
C MET A 26 2.62 -1.60 -6.55
N SER A 27 2.60 -2.94 -6.46
CA SER A 27 1.44 -3.73 -6.90
C SER A 27 0.20 -3.39 -6.07
N LEU A 28 0.36 -3.23 -4.75
CA LEU A 28 -0.72 -2.85 -3.86
C LEU A 28 -1.22 -1.44 -4.16
N SER A 29 -0.33 -0.47 -4.36
CA SER A 29 -0.70 0.91 -4.66
C SER A 29 -1.47 1.02 -5.98
N ALA A 30 -1.10 0.21 -6.99
CA ALA A 30 -1.83 0.13 -8.25
C ALA A 30 -3.25 -0.45 -8.09
N VAL A 31 -3.42 -1.49 -7.28
CA VAL A 31 -4.75 -2.09 -7.00
C VAL A 31 -5.64 -1.14 -6.19
N LEU A 32 -5.06 -0.43 -5.21
CA LEU A 32 -5.77 0.52 -4.37
C LEU A 32 -6.01 1.88 -5.04
N ASN A 33 -5.44 2.11 -6.24
CA ASN A 33 -5.47 3.38 -6.95
C ASN A 33 -5.00 4.57 -6.09
N VAL A 34 -3.86 4.40 -5.43
CA VAL A 34 -3.20 5.44 -4.62
C VAL A 34 -1.71 5.53 -4.99
N PRO A 35 -1.03 6.67 -4.75
CA PRO A 35 0.41 6.75 -4.92
C PRO A 35 1.16 5.78 -4.02
N THR A 36 2.24 5.17 -4.50
CA THR A 36 3.09 4.29 -3.67
C THR A 36 3.63 5.01 -2.43
N ALA A 37 3.91 6.32 -2.54
CA ALA A 37 4.35 7.14 -1.42
C ALA A 37 3.34 7.22 -0.27
N PHE A 38 2.04 7.14 -0.57
CA PHE A 38 0.97 7.15 0.44
C PHE A 38 1.11 5.99 1.43
N LEU A 39 1.53 4.80 0.95
CA LEU A 39 1.66 3.60 1.78
C LEU A 39 2.87 3.62 2.73
N PHE A 40 3.74 4.62 2.62
CA PHE A 40 4.89 4.84 3.50
C PHE A 40 4.78 6.12 4.34
N CYS A 41 3.74 6.93 4.12
CA CYS A 41 3.55 8.19 4.82
C CYS A 41 2.88 7.94 6.17
N VAL A 42 3.49 8.40 7.26
CA VAL A 42 2.97 8.20 8.63
C VAL A 42 2.22 9.44 9.11
N GLU A 43 2.57 10.60 8.56
CA GLU A 43 1.96 11.87 8.83
C GLU A 43 0.63 11.99 8.06
N ASP A 44 -0.48 12.05 8.80
CA ASP A 44 -1.83 12.05 8.24
C ASP A 44 -2.05 13.23 7.26
N ASP A 45 -1.57 14.42 7.61
CA ASP A 45 -1.69 15.64 6.81
C ASP A 45 -0.91 15.55 5.49
N LEU A 46 0.29 14.97 5.54
CA LEU A 46 1.09 14.72 4.35
C LEU A 46 0.49 13.60 3.48
N ALA A 47 -0.06 12.56 4.10
CA ALA A 47 -0.70 11.45 3.40
C ALA A 47 -1.94 11.95 2.63
N GLU A 48 -2.73 12.82 3.25
CA GLU A 48 -3.87 13.49 2.62
C GLU A 48 -3.42 14.36 1.43
N ALA A 49 -2.37 15.17 1.59
CA ALA A 49 -1.81 15.99 0.51
C ALA A 49 -1.31 15.14 -0.67
N ILE A 50 -0.69 13.98 -0.40
CA ILE A 50 -0.24 13.03 -1.43
C ILE A 50 -1.44 12.47 -2.22
N LEU A 51 -2.53 12.11 -1.54
CA LEU A 51 -3.74 11.62 -2.20
C LEU A 51 -4.43 12.71 -3.03
N GLU A 52 -4.58 13.91 -2.47
CA GLU A 52 -5.23 15.03 -3.15
C GLU A 52 -4.48 15.40 -4.43
N PHE A 53 -3.14 15.49 -4.36
CA PHE A 53 -2.30 15.73 -5.53
C PHE A 53 -2.48 14.66 -6.61
N HIS A 54 -2.66 13.40 -6.23
CA HIS A 54 -2.89 12.32 -7.18
C HIS A 54 -4.25 12.40 -7.86
N GLN A 55 -5.30 12.70 -7.11
CA GLN A 55 -6.67 12.83 -7.61
C GLN A 55 -6.80 14.02 -8.57
N ASN A 56 -6.16 15.15 -8.25
CA ASN A 56 -6.22 16.37 -9.06
C ASN A 56 -5.44 16.28 -10.40
N ARG A 57 -4.67 15.21 -10.62
CA ARG A 57 -3.91 14.99 -11.87
C ARG A 57 -4.59 14.03 -12.84
N GLN A 58 -5.67 13.36 -12.44
CA GLN A 58 -6.48 12.47 -13.27
C GLN A 58 -7.60 13.27 -13.94
#